data_AF-A0A0P7YE08-F1
#
_entry.id   AF-A0A0P7YE08-F1
#
_cell.length_a   1.000
_cell.length_b   1.000
_cell.length_c   1.000
_cell.angle_alpha   90.00
_cell.angle_beta   90.00
_cell.angle_gamma   90.00
#
_symmetry.space_group_name_H-M   'P 1'
#
loop_
_entity.id
_entity.type
_entity.pdbx_description
1 polymer ?
#
loop_
_entity_poly.entity_id
_entity_poly.type
_entity_poly.pdbx_seq_one_letter_code
_entity_poly.pdbx_strand_id
1 'polypeptide(L)'
;MKNNFPKIITMLSLLVVSWACDNGFADIDVIDTPPKITLGSITSGLTEEEDFSIAVTLDDGTDDGAVSSLASLDYTITSEGATVASGSEALSGDQQTVTITVPGGFDAGTYNLDVVVSDTNGNTATDNITFEVASAQPDFDITGTWVVEPVAASL
;
A
#
# COMPACT_ATOMS: atom_id res chain seq x y z
N MET A 1 -34.02 -74.32 -51.30
CA MET A 1 -32.87 -75.25 -51.34
C MET A 1 -31.87 -74.82 -50.27
N LYS A 2 -31.16 -75.78 -49.66
CA LYS A 2 -30.22 -75.59 -48.54
C LYS A 2 -28.83 -75.22 -49.08
N ASN A 3 -28.04 -74.47 -48.30
CA ASN A 3 -26.55 -74.34 -48.27
C ASN A 3 -26.14 -72.89 -47.93
N ASN A 4 -25.09 -72.55 -47.16
CA ASN A 4 -24.29 -73.23 -46.12
C ASN A 4 -23.51 -72.15 -45.32
N PHE A 5 -23.57 -72.15 -43.98
CA PHE A 5 -22.49 -71.62 -43.10
C PHE A 5 -21.39 -72.72 -42.99
N PRO A 6 -20.13 -72.50 -42.56
CA PRO A 6 -19.59 -71.42 -41.68
C PRO A 6 -18.42 -70.63 -42.37
N LYS A 7 -17.48 -69.88 -41.76
CA LYS A 7 -16.76 -69.91 -40.46
C LYS A 7 -16.17 -68.55 -40.01
N ILE A 8 -16.01 -68.40 -38.69
CA ILE A 8 -14.87 -67.83 -37.92
C ILE A 8 -14.16 -66.57 -38.48
N ILE A 9 -14.22 -65.46 -37.74
CA ILE A 9 -13.06 -64.81 -37.08
C ILE A 9 -13.58 -63.87 -35.98
N THR A 10 -13.07 -64.05 -34.76
CA THR A 10 -13.25 -63.13 -33.65
C THR A 10 -12.25 -61.98 -33.79
N MET A 11 -12.73 -60.74 -33.88
CA MET A 11 -11.89 -59.55 -33.81
C MET A 11 -12.62 -58.54 -32.92
N LEU A 12 -12.62 -58.79 -31.61
CA LEU A 12 -11.66 -58.19 -30.68
C LEU A 12 -11.75 -56.66 -30.71
N SER A 13 -12.50 -56.17 -29.73
CA SER A 13 -12.54 -54.78 -29.30
C SER A 13 -11.13 -54.20 -29.09
N LEU A 14 -10.74 -53.26 -29.95
CA LEU A 14 -9.90 -52.13 -29.56
C LEU A 14 -10.85 -50.92 -29.51
N LEU A 15 -11.44 -50.60 -28.35
CA LEU A 15 -10.80 -49.75 -27.35
C LEU A 15 -10.06 -48.57 -28.01
N VAL A 16 -10.80 -47.49 -28.22
CA VAL A 16 -10.23 -46.17 -28.53
C VAL A 16 -9.51 -45.70 -27.28
N VAL A 17 -8.20 -45.98 -27.20
CA VAL A 17 -7.35 -45.30 -26.22
C VAL A 17 -6.98 -43.95 -26.82
N SER A 18 -7.89 -42.99 -26.71
CA SER A 18 -7.50 -41.59 -26.79
C SER A 18 -6.49 -41.37 -25.68
N TRP A 19 -5.22 -41.24 -26.05
CA TRP A 19 -4.21 -40.65 -25.18
C TRP A 19 -4.59 -39.18 -24.97
N ALA A 20 -5.50 -38.96 -24.03
CA ALA A 20 -5.52 -37.72 -23.29
C ALA A 20 -4.21 -37.69 -22.52
N CYS A 21 -3.20 -37.05 -23.11
CA CYS A 21 -2.07 -36.52 -22.36
C CYS A 21 -2.58 -35.34 -21.53
N ASP A 22 -3.45 -35.64 -20.57
CA ASP A 22 -3.52 -34.85 -19.35
C ASP A 22 -2.17 -35.04 -18.67
N ASN A 23 -1.31 -34.04 -18.79
CA ASN A 23 0.05 -34.09 -18.26
C ASN A 23 0.08 -33.88 -16.73
N GLY A 24 -1.07 -33.96 -16.04
CA GLY A 24 -1.16 -33.88 -14.58
C GLY A 24 -0.74 -32.51 -14.03
N PHE A 25 -0.85 -31.47 -14.86
CA PHE A 25 -0.42 -30.09 -14.58
C PHE A 25 -1.58 -29.10 -14.78
N ALA A 26 -2.81 -29.58 -14.50
CA ALA A 26 -4.04 -28.79 -14.68
C ALA A 26 -4.23 -27.75 -13.56
N ASP A 27 -3.73 -28.03 -12.36
CA ASP A 27 -3.91 -27.21 -11.16
C ASP A 27 -2.54 -26.86 -10.54
N ILE A 28 -1.84 -25.90 -11.15
CA ILE A 28 -0.93 -25.04 -10.38
C ILE A 28 -1.70 -23.78 -10.09
N ASP A 29 -2.09 -23.60 -8.83
CA ASP A 29 -2.68 -22.35 -8.37
C ASP A 29 -1.67 -21.23 -8.64
N VAL A 30 -2.09 -20.27 -9.47
CA VAL A 30 -1.37 -19.03 -9.67
C VAL A 30 -1.65 -18.17 -8.44
N ILE A 31 -0.76 -18.27 -7.45
CA ILE A 31 -0.92 -17.57 -6.17
C ILE A 31 -0.55 -16.11 -6.38
N ASP A 32 -1.58 -15.27 -6.36
CA ASP A 32 -1.46 -13.83 -6.24
C ASP A 32 -1.15 -13.46 -4.78
N THR A 33 -0.28 -12.48 -4.57
CA THR A 33 0.14 -12.06 -3.23
C THR A 33 -0.20 -10.59 -3.02
N PRO A 34 -0.70 -10.18 -1.83
CA PRO A 34 -1.00 -8.77 -1.60
C PRO A 34 0.22 -7.85 -1.73
N PRO A 35 0.00 -6.58 -2.11
CA PRO A 35 1.05 -5.57 -2.17
C PRO A 35 1.86 -5.46 -0.89
N LYS A 36 3.09 -4.99 -1.03
CA LYS A 36 3.98 -4.68 0.08
C LYS A 36 4.23 -3.18 0.13
N ILE A 37 4.03 -2.62 1.31
CA ILE A 37 4.28 -1.22 1.62
C ILE A 37 5.62 -1.11 2.35
N THR A 38 6.38 -0.06 2.08
CA THR A 38 7.54 0.35 2.87
C THR A 38 7.50 1.86 3.05
N LEU A 39 7.07 2.29 4.23
CA LEU A 39 7.09 3.69 4.64
C LEU A 39 8.55 4.14 4.85
N GLY A 40 8.97 5.18 4.13
CA GLY A 40 10.26 5.84 4.33
C GLY A 40 10.26 6.75 5.56
N SER A 41 11.38 7.43 5.80
CA SER A 41 11.41 8.51 6.79
C SER A 41 10.56 9.69 6.32
N ILE A 42 9.86 10.33 7.26
CA ILE A 42 9.29 11.67 7.04
C ILE A 42 10.45 12.64 6.79
N THR A 43 10.35 13.42 5.73
CA THR A 43 11.42 14.31 5.22
C THR A 43 11.20 15.79 5.55
N SER A 44 9.94 16.20 5.79
CA SER A 44 9.53 17.53 6.25
C SER A 44 8.12 17.43 6.87
N GLY A 45 7.70 18.47 7.59
CA GLY A 45 6.39 18.56 8.25
C GLY A 45 6.37 17.97 9.65
N LEU A 46 7.49 18.08 10.37
CA LEU A 46 7.57 17.80 11.81
C LEU A 46 7.65 19.09 12.64
N THR A 47 7.58 20.25 11.97
CA THR A 47 7.35 21.56 12.58
C THR A 47 5.98 22.07 12.14
N GLU A 48 5.29 22.77 13.04
CA GLU A 48 4.01 23.43 12.79
C GLU A 48 4.05 24.33 11.53
N GLU A 49 2.99 24.25 10.72
CA GLU A 49 2.84 24.91 9.41
C GLU A 49 3.87 24.52 8.31
N GLU A 50 4.79 23.57 8.55
CA GLU A 50 5.74 23.08 7.55
C GLU A 50 5.11 22.02 6.61
N ASP A 51 5.27 22.18 5.29
CA ASP A 51 4.84 21.20 4.28
C ASP A 51 5.25 19.76 4.65
N PHE A 52 4.28 18.87 4.87
CA PHE A 52 4.54 17.46 5.17
C PHE A 52 4.97 16.70 3.93
N SER A 53 5.97 15.83 4.06
CA SER A 53 6.47 15.00 2.96
C SER A 53 7.04 13.66 3.45
N ILE A 54 6.56 12.55 2.88
CA ILE A 54 7.08 11.20 3.10
C ILE A 54 7.10 10.42 1.77
N ALA A 55 8.18 9.66 1.55
CA ALA A 55 8.26 8.71 0.44
C ALA A 55 7.73 7.34 0.88
N VAL A 56 6.88 6.74 0.06
CA VAL A 56 6.33 5.39 0.24
C VAL A 56 6.75 4.54 -0.95
N THR A 57 7.47 3.46 -0.69
CA THR A 57 7.87 2.49 -1.73
C THR A 57 6.94 1.29 -1.70
N LEU A 58 6.48 0.91 -2.88
CA LEU A 58 5.47 -0.10 -3.15
C LEU A 58 6.01 -1.17 -4.10
N ASP A 59 5.51 -2.37 -3.92
CA ASP A 59 5.89 -3.62 -4.60
C ASP A 59 4.59 -4.44 -4.66
N ASP A 60 4.17 -4.95 -5.83
CA ASP A 60 2.90 -5.65 -6.02
C ASP A 60 2.86 -6.99 -5.31
N GLY A 61 4.00 -7.66 -5.20
CA GLY A 61 4.14 -8.84 -4.36
C GLY A 61 5.33 -9.72 -4.74
N THR A 62 5.18 -11.02 -4.49
CA THR A 62 6.21 -12.03 -4.81
C THR A 62 5.89 -12.77 -6.12
N ASP A 63 5.22 -12.09 -7.06
CA ASP A 63 4.89 -12.61 -8.39
C ASP A 63 5.61 -11.89 -9.55
N ASP A 64 6.34 -10.79 -9.29
CA ASP A 64 7.15 -10.05 -10.29
C ASP A 64 6.28 -9.54 -11.46
N GLY A 65 5.09 -9.00 -11.16
CA GLY A 65 4.11 -8.50 -12.13
C GLY A 65 3.46 -9.57 -13.02
N ALA A 66 3.59 -10.85 -12.68
CA ALA A 66 3.13 -11.96 -13.53
C ALA A 66 1.64 -12.29 -13.38
N VAL A 67 1.01 -11.88 -12.27
CA VAL A 67 -0.37 -12.26 -11.87
C VAL A 67 -1.23 -11.04 -11.63
N SER A 68 -0.69 -10.03 -10.96
CA SER A 68 -1.34 -8.73 -10.75
C SER A 68 -0.39 -7.58 -11.10
N SER A 69 -0.67 -6.39 -10.56
CA SER A 69 0.15 -5.17 -10.66
C SER A 69 -0.51 -4.11 -9.77
N LEU A 70 0.26 -3.14 -9.28
CA LEU A 70 -0.24 -2.06 -8.42
C LEU A 70 -1.38 -1.27 -9.11
N ALA A 71 -2.45 -0.94 -8.38
CA ALA A 71 -3.62 -0.21 -8.91
C ALA A 71 -3.89 1.12 -8.20
N SER A 72 -3.94 1.15 -6.87
CA SER A 72 -4.16 2.39 -6.10
C SER A 72 -3.40 2.43 -4.78
N LEU A 73 -3.00 3.64 -4.39
CA LEU A 73 -2.65 3.99 -3.01
C LEU A 73 -3.70 4.99 -2.52
N ASP A 74 -4.23 4.75 -1.33
CA ASP A 74 -5.10 5.66 -0.60
C ASP A 74 -4.44 5.96 0.76
N TYR A 75 -4.40 7.24 1.16
CA TYR A 75 -3.86 7.63 2.46
C TYR A 75 -4.84 8.49 3.26
N THR A 76 -4.78 8.35 4.58
CA THR A 76 -5.52 9.17 5.54
C THR A 76 -4.59 9.56 6.68
N ILE A 77 -4.59 10.83 7.05
CA ILE A 77 -3.88 11.34 8.24
C ILE A 77 -4.94 11.77 9.25
N THR A 78 -4.81 11.27 10.49
CA THR A 78 -5.73 11.55 11.58
C THR A 78 -5.04 12.22 12.77
N SER A 79 -5.78 13.05 13.50
CA SER A 79 -5.42 13.61 14.80
C SER A 79 -6.63 13.54 15.72
N GLU A 80 -6.44 13.11 16.96
CA GLU A 80 -7.50 12.86 17.95
C GLU A 80 -8.68 11.99 17.43
N GLY A 81 -8.45 11.17 16.40
CA GLY A 81 -9.47 10.34 15.74
C GLY A 81 -10.28 11.05 14.64
N ALA A 82 -9.99 12.31 14.33
CA ALA A 82 -10.54 13.04 13.19
C ALA A 82 -9.57 13.03 12.00
N THR A 83 -10.07 12.85 10.78
CA THR A 83 -9.28 13.02 9.55
C THR A 83 -8.92 14.49 9.34
N VAL A 84 -7.63 14.78 9.20
CA VAL A 84 -7.10 16.12 8.92
C VAL A 84 -6.60 16.27 7.48
N ALA A 85 -6.12 15.18 6.87
CA ALA A 85 -5.75 15.14 5.46
C ALA A 85 -6.01 13.73 4.88
N SER A 86 -6.23 13.64 3.57
CA SER A 86 -6.42 12.37 2.86
C SER A 86 -6.21 12.57 1.36
N GLY A 87 -5.78 11.52 0.66
CA GLY A 87 -5.63 11.55 -0.79
C GLY A 87 -5.54 10.14 -1.38
N SER A 88 -5.47 10.10 -2.72
CA SER A 88 -5.41 8.87 -3.50
C SER A 88 -4.51 9.09 -4.71
N GLU A 89 -3.69 8.10 -5.05
CA GLU A 89 -2.78 8.10 -6.20
C GLU A 89 -3.02 6.83 -7.03
N ALA A 90 -3.13 6.99 -8.35
CA ALA A 90 -3.23 5.87 -9.27
C ALA A 90 -1.85 5.24 -9.47
N LEU A 91 -1.76 3.92 -9.29
CA LEU A 91 -0.52 3.17 -9.44
C LEU A 91 -0.49 2.38 -10.75
N SER A 92 0.68 1.88 -11.13
CA SER A 92 0.83 0.97 -12.25
C SER A 92 2.13 0.18 -12.21
N GLY A 93 2.08 -1.07 -12.66
CA GLY A 93 3.24 -1.96 -12.71
C GLY A 93 3.65 -2.46 -11.33
N ASP A 94 4.84 -3.04 -11.29
CA ASP A 94 5.19 -3.99 -10.23
C ASP A 94 5.82 -3.29 -9.02
N GLN A 95 6.60 -2.23 -9.26
CA GLN A 95 7.21 -1.41 -8.21
C GLN A 95 7.06 0.09 -8.50
N GLN A 96 6.71 0.85 -7.47
CA GLN A 96 6.53 2.31 -7.57
C GLN A 96 6.92 3.01 -6.26
N THR A 97 7.49 4.21 -6.35
CA THR A 97 7.64 5.10 -5.19
C THR A 97 6.73 6.30 -5.37
N VAL A 98 5.89 6.55 -4.36
CA VAL A 98 4.97 7.70 -4.29
C VAL A 98 5.45 8.64 -3.19
N THR A 99 5.45 9.94 -3.44
CA THR A 99 5.69 10.95 -2.39
C THR A 99 4.35 11.52 -1.96
N ILE A 100 3.92 11.22 -0.73
CA ILE A 100 2.75 11.86 -0.12
C ILE A 100 3.18 13.24 0.37
N THR A 101 2.45 14.28 -0.03
CA THR A 101 2.67 15.65 0.43
C THR A 101 1.39 16.29 0.93
N VAL A 102 1.49 17.09 2.01
CA VAL A 102 0.39 17.93 2.51
C VAL A 102 0.90 19.37 2.64
N PRO A 103 0.58 20.25 1.67
CA PRO A 103 0.99 21.64 1.68
C PRO A 103 0.35 22.43 2.83
N GLY A 104 1.13 23.30 3.48
CA GLY A 104 0.73 24.05 4.67
C GLY A 104 0.82 23.26 5.98
N GLY A 105 1.23 21.99 5.93
CA GLY A 105 1.54 21.19 7.11
C GLY A 105 0.35 20.94 8.04
N PHE A 106 0.65 20.93 9.34
CA PHE A 106 -0.30 20.71 10.43
C PHE A 106 0.02 21.64 11.61
N ASP A 107 -0.95 21.81 12.51
CA ASP A 107 -0.73 22.44 13.82
C ASP A 107 0.16 21.53 14.70
N ALA A 108 0.69 22.06 15.82
CA ALA A 108 1.43 21.24 16.78
C ALA A 108 0.56 20.12 17.40
N GLY A 109 1.04 18.86 17.37
CA GLY A 109 0.28 17.72 17.88
C GLY A 109 0.81 16.34 17.46
N THR A 110 0.06 15.30 17.80
CA THR A 110 0.34 13.91 17.39
C THR A 110 -0.63 13.46 16.30
N TYR A 111 -0.07 12.81 15.27
CA TYR A 111 -0.79 12.40 14.07
C TYR A 111 -0.52 10.93 13.73
N ASN A 112 -1.48 10.27 13.10
CA ASN A 112 -1.30 8.94 12.52
C ASN A 112 -1.56 8.99 11.01
N LEU A 113 -0.58 8.58 10.21
CA LEU A 113 -0.72 8.33 8.78
C LEU A 113 -1.04 6.85 8.57
N ASP A 114 -2.20 6.57 7.99
CA ASP A 114 -2.61 5.26 7.50
C ASP A 114 -2.51 5.24 5.97
N VAL A 115 -1.87 4.22 5.41
CA VAL A 115 -1.71 4.00 3.96
C VAL A 115 -2.29 2.65 3.59
N VAL A 116 -3.21 2.62 2.63
CA VAL A 116 -3.81 1.41 2.06
C VAL A 116 -3.40 1.32 0.60
N VAL A 117 -3.01 0.13 0.14
CA VAL A 117 -2.59 -0.11 -1.25
C VAL A 117 -3.33 -1.32 -1.80
N SER A 118 -3.80 -1.22 -3.04
CA SER A 118 -4.52 -2.28 -3.76
C SER A 118 -3.84 -2.62 -5.08
N ASP A 119 -3.87 -3.89 -5.45
CA ASP A 119 -3.51 -4.36 -6.81
C ASP A 119 -4.73 -4.43 -7.75
N THR A 120 -4.48 -4.80 -9.00
CA THR A 120 -5.46 -4.94 -10.08
C THR A 120 -6.40 -6.15 -9.94
N ASN A 121 -6.08 -7.12 -9.09
CA ASN A 121 -6.90 -8.29 -8.80
C ASN A 121 -7.75 -8.12 -7.52
N GLY A 122 -7.45 -7.10 -6.72
CA GLY A 122 -8.19 -6.67 -5.55
C GLY A 122 -7.63 -7.15 -4.21
N ASN A 123 -6.38 -7.64 -4.15
CA ASN A 123 -5.73 -7.83 -2.85
C ASN A 123 -5.28 -6.48 -2.31
N THR A 124 -5.20 -6.37 -0.98
CA THR A 124 -4.92 -5.12 -0.29
C THR A 124 -3.90 -5.30 0.83
N ALA A 125 -3.12 -4.25 1.05
CA ALA A 125 -2.23 -4.11 2.19
C ALA A 125 -2.48 -2.80 2.92
N THR A 126 -2.06 -2.72 4.17
CA THR A 126 -2.18 -1.52 5.00
C THR A 126 -0.96 -1.41 5.90
N ASP A 127 -0.40 -0.21 5.97
CA ASP A 127 0.70 0.15 6.88
C ASP A 127 0.42 1.51 7.50
N ASN A 128 1.03 1.81 8.65
CA ASN A 128 0.81 3.07 9.36
C ASN A 128 2.07 3.57 10.08
N ILE A 129 2.12 4.89 10.28
CA ILE A 129 3.15 5.55 11.07
C ILE A 129 2.56 6.69 11.89
N THR A 130 2.86 6.69 13.19
CA THR A 130 2.57 7.80 14.09
C THR A 130 3.74 8.80 14.09
N PHE A 131 3.44 10.10 14.05
CA PHE A 131 4.42 11.18 14.11
C PHE A 131 3.96 12.34 14.99
N GLU A 132 4.92 13.19 15.39
CA GLU A 132 4.70 14.35 16.25
C GLU A 132 5.17 15.61 15.50
N VAL A 133 4.33 16.64 15.53
CA VAL A 133 4.60 17.97 14.97
C VAL A 133 4.87 18.91 16.14
N ALA A 134 6.09 19.45 16.21
CA ALA A 134 6.49 20.41 17.23
C ALA A 134 5.97 21.82 16.88
N SER A 135 5.62 22.62 17.89
CA SER A 135 5.21 24.02 17.65
C SER A 135 6.36 24.84 17.05
N ALA A 136 6.01 25.77 16.18
CA ALA A 136 6.93 26.75 15.61
C ALA A 136 7.28 27.87 16.61
N GLN A 137 6.53 27.99 17.71
CA GLN A 137 6.79 28.97 18.77
C GLN A 137 7.91 28.50 19.72
N PRO A 138 8.77 29.42 20.23
CA PRO A 138 9.73 29.08 21.27
C PRO A 138 9.03 28.79 22.60
N ASP A 139 9.58 27.87 23.40
CA ASP A 139 9.09 27.50 24.74
C ASP A 139 8.91 28.67 25.74
N PHE A 140 9.44 29.86 25.41
CA PHE A 140 9.35 31.06 26.24
C PHE A 140 8.74 32.25 25.48
N ASP A 141 7.55 32.66 25.93
CA ASP A 141 6.87 33.85 25.43
C ASP A 141 7.51 35.14 26.00
N ILE A 142 8.02 35.99 25.10
CA ILE A 142 8.58 37.31 25.44
C ILE A 142 7.64 38.49 25.13
N THR A 143 6.41 38.22 24.67
CA THR A 143 5.41 39.25 24.33
C THR A 143 4.76 39.92 25.54
N GLY A 144 5.02 39.38 26.74
CA GLY A 144 4.62 39.99 28.02
C GLY A 144 5.15 41.42 28.21
N THR A 145 4.45 42.21 29.02
CA THR A 145 4.87 43.57 29.36
C THR A 145 6.08 43.56 30.27
N TRP A 146 7.27 43.86 29.71
CA TRP A 146 8.51 44.02 30.46
C TRP A 146 8.49 45.31 31.30
N VAL A 147 8.04 45.19 32.55
CA VAL A 147 8.13 46.28 33.54
C VAL A 147 9.55 46.31 34.11
N VAL A 148 10.34 47.29 33.69
CA VAL A 148 11.60 47.63 34.37
C VAL A 148 11.26 48.51 35.57
N GLU A 149 11.34 47.96 36.78
CA GLU A 149 11.24 48.79 37.98
C GLU A 149 12.45 49.73 38.06
N PRO A 150 12.25 51.06 38.26
CA PRO A 150 13.36 51.97 38.44
C PRO A 150 14.05 51.68 39.77
N VAL A 151 15.34 51.36 39.74
CA VAL A 151 16.16 51.21 40.95
C VAL A 151 16.16 52.53 41.72
N ALA A 152 15.56 52.52 42.91
CA ALA A 152 15.60 53.66 43.81
C ALA A 152 17.05 53.94 44.24
N ALA A 153 17.44 55.22 44.13
CA ALA A 153 18.77 55.77 44.40
C ALA A 153 19.86 55.58 43.33
N SER A 154 19.82 56.44 42.31
CA SER A 154 21.04 57.09 41.79
C SER A 154 20.95 58.61 41.98
N LEU A 155 21.33 59.09 43.16
CA LEU A 155 21.59 60.50 43.51
C LEU A 155 22.80 60.56 44.43
#